data_AF-A0AAN6V7Q9-F1
#
_entry.id   AF-A0AAN6V7Q9-F1
#
_cell.length_a   1.000
_cell.length_b   1.000
_cell.length_c   1.000
_cell.angle_alpha   90.00
_cell.angle_beta   90.00
_cell.angle_gamma   90.00
#
_symmetry.space_group_name_H-M   'P 1'
#
loop_
_entity.id
_entity.type
_entity.pdbx_description
1 polymer ?
#
loop_
_entity_poly.entity_id
_entity_poly.type
_entity_poly.pdbx_seq_one_letter_code
_entity_poly.pdbx_strand_id
1 'polypeptide(L)'
;MGYKHHQTPTKARVHGAYEFARLQKLHYGCPFYKNDIFRATGVSRSSGYKILRDYPRTFHNNSFVDETRGRKRKLDDEDLNKIEKLIWEHGLEGKSLPYQWLLTESGIEKEVANRTVLRALVQRGWKRCSTCQKSFVNAKLAEKQCEEARNSAEDTPTTPKKGSSGGAKTKVCGPCGGFQLQPPAGDPDPHAERDEAVNDSPLASSALSDERGDH
;
A
#
# COMPACT_ATOMS: atom_id res chain seq x y z
N MET A 1 -2.44 23.09 -39.55
CA MET A 1 -3.04 23.72 -38.36
C MET A 1 -2.60 22.94 -37.12
N GLY A 2 -1.71 23.50 -36.30
CA GLY A 2 -1.21 22.82 -35.10
C GLY A 2 -2.27 22.70 -34.01
N TYR A 3 -2.29 21.57 -33.31
CA TYR A 3 -3.19 21.34 -32.18
C TYR A 3 -2.81 22.25 -31.01
N LYS A 4 -3.66 23.24 -30.69
CA LYS A 4 -3.45 24.09 -29.50
C LYS A 4 -3.72 23.26 -28.25
N HIS A 5 -2.66 22.89 -27.54
CA HIS A 5 -2.77 22.27 -26.24
C HIS A 5 -3.24 23.30 -25.22
N HIS A 6 -4.47 23.16 -24.72
CA HIS A 6 -5.03 24.07 -23.71
C HIS A 6 -4.31 23.89 -22.38
N GLN A 7 -3.89 25.01 -21.79
CA GLN A 7 -3.20 25.03 -20.50
C GLN A 7 -4.16 24.65 -19.35
N THR A 8 -3.59 24.18 -18.25
CA THR A 8 -4.31 23.84 -17.00
C THR A 8 -5.33 24.90 -16.55
N PRO A 9 -5.02 26.21 -16.52
CA PRO A 9 -6.00 27.25 -16.15
C PRO A 9 -7.21 27.30 -17.08
N THR A 10 -7.03 27.12 -18.39
CA THR A 10 -8.14 27.15 -19.36
C THR A 10 -9.08 25.97 -19.13
N LYS A 11 -8.53 24.77 -18.86
CA LYS A 11 -9.34 23.59 -18.53
C LYS A 11 -10.16 23.81 -17.26
N ALA A 12 -9.54 24.35 -16.20
CA ALA A 12 -10.23 24.65 -14.94
C ALA A 12 -11.37 25.66 -15.12
N ARG A 13 -11.18 26.70 -15.94
CA ARG A 13 -12.25 27.66 -16.27
C ARG A 13 -13.44 27.01 -16.95
N VAL A 14 -13.22 26.11 -17.91
CA VAL A 14 -14.29 25.36 -18.59
C VAL A 14 -15.06 24.49 -17.58
N HIS A 15 -14.36 23.80 -16.68
CA HIS A 15 -15.01 22.99 -15.64
C HIS A 15 -15.80 23.85 -14.65
N GLY A 16 -15.21 24.93 -14.15
CA GLY A 16 -15.89 25.84 -13.22
C GLY A 16 -17.15 26.45 -13.83
N ALA A 17 -17.07 26.91 -15.08
CA ALA A 17 -18.23 27.44 -15.80
C ALA A 17 -19.29 26.36 -16.06
N TYR A 18 -18.88 25.12 -16.34
CA TYR A 18 -19.80 24.00 -16.51
C TYR A 18 -20.52 23.61 -15.22
N GLU A 19 -19.80 23.46 -14.11
CA GLU A 19 -20.42 23.15 -12.82
C GLU A 19 -21.31 24.30 -12.33
N PHE A 20 -20.89 25.55 -12.52
CA PHE A 20 -21.73 26.71 -12.22
C PHE A 20 -23.04 26.70 -13.01
N ALA A 21 -22.98 26.52 -14.33
CA ALA A 21 -24.18 26.46 -15.17
C ALA A 21 -25.07 25.26 -14.83
N ARG A 22 -24.46 24.11 -14.48
CA ARG A 22 -25.18 22.92 -14.01
C ARG A 22 -25.92 23.18 -12.70
N LEU A 23 -25.29 23.86 -11.74
CA LEU A 23 -25.93 24.27 -10.49
C LEU A 23 -27.04 25.28 -10.73
N GLN A 24 -26.83 26.26 -11.60
CA GLN A 24 -27.88 27.22 -11.96
C GLN A 24 -29.10 26.54 -12.58
N LYS A 25 -28.90 25.54 -13.44
CA LYS A 25 -29.99 24.72 -13.97
C LYS A 25 -30.73 23.96 -12.88
N LEU A 26 -30.01 23.41 -11.90
CA LEU A 26 -30.59 22.65 -10.80
C LEU A 26 -31.40 23.53 -9.84
N HIS A 27 -30.89 24.72 -9.50
CA HIS A 27 -31.50 25.61 -8.50
C HIS A 27 -32.54 26.57 -9.08
N TYR A 28 -32.30 27.10 -10.28
CA TYR A 28 -33.12 28.16 -10.89
C TYR A 28 -33.82 27.72 -12.18
N GLY A 29 -33.60 26.48 -12.62
CA GLY A 29 -34.23 25.94 -13.84
C GLY A 29 -33.71 26.54 -15.14
N CYS A 30 -32.65 27.36 -15.12
CA CYS A 30 -32.13 28.01 -16.32
C CYS A 30 -31.47 26.98 -17.26
N PRO A 31 -31.99 26.78 -18.48
CA PRO A 31 -31.33 25.91 -19.45
C PRO A 31 -30.04 26.58 -19.94
N PHE A 32 -29.00 25.77 -20.18
CA PHE A 32 -27.75 26.24 -20.77
C PHE A 32 -27.25 25.27 -21.82
N TYR A 33 -26.52 25.79 -22.80
CA TYR A 33 -25.85 24.99 -23.81
C TYR A 33 -24.33 24.95 -23.54
N LYS A 34 -23.74 23.76 -23.63
CA LYS A 34 -22.28 23.59 -23.47
C LYS A 34 -21.49 24.43 -24.48
N ASN A 35 -22.07 24.68 -25.65
CA ASN A 35 -21.46 25.51 -26.69
C ASN A 35 -21.24 26.96 -26.23
N ASP A 36 -22.13 27.52 -25.41
CA ASP A 36 -22.03 28.90 -24.94
C ASP A 36 -20.88 29.04 -23.94
N ILE A 37 -20.70 28.02 -23.09
CA ILE A 37 -19.57 27.92 -22.17
C ILE A 37 -18.24 27.86 -22.95
N PHE A 38 -18.20 27.07 -24.03
CA PHE A 38 -17.00 26.97 -24.88
C PHE A 38 -16.70 28.31 -25.58
N ARG A 39 -17.73 29.02 -26.06
CA ARG A 39 -17.58 30.36 -26.64
C ARG A 39 -17.07 31.36 -25.62
N ALA A 40 -17.66 31.40 -24.42
CA ALA A 40 -17.27 32.30 -23.33
C ALA A 40 -15.82 32.07 -22.85
N THR A 41 -15.34 30.83 -22.91
CA THR A 41 -13.98 30.46 -22.51
C THR A 41 -12.96 30.50 -23.66
N GLY A 42 -13.41 30.78 -24.90
CA GLY A 42 -12.55 30.81 -26.08
C GLY A 42 -12.03 29.44 -26.53
N VAL A 43 -12.72 28.36 -26.16
CA VAL A 43 -12.33 26.97 -26.49
C VAL A 43 -13.16 26.46 -27.66
N SER A 44 -12.53 25.72 -28.58
CA SER A 44 -13.27 25.08 -29.68
C SER A 44 -14.22 24.00 -29.15
N ARG A 45 -15.31 23.73 -29.86
CA ARG A 45 -16.31 22.74 -29.44
C ARG A 45 -15.69 21.36 -29.17
N SER A 46 -14.85 20.87 -30.09
CA SER A 46 -14.18 19.58 -29.96
C SER A 46 -13.22 19.51 -28.78
N SER A 47 -12.46 20.58 -28.52
CA SER A 47 -11.59 20.68 -27.34
C SER A 47 -12.39 20.76 -26.04
N GLY A 48 -13.49 21.51 -26.02
CA GLY A 48 -14.36 21.66 -24.86
C GLY A 48 -14.93 20.32 -24.39
N TYR A 49 -15.44 19.50 -25.31
CA TYR A 49 -15.93 18.16 -24.98
C TYR A 49 -14.83 17.20 -24.50
N LYS A 50 -13.60 17.30 -25.04
CA LYS A 50 -12.46 16.54 -24.53
C LYS A 50 -12.12 16.93 -23.10
N ILE A 51 -12.05 18.23 -22.81
CA ILE A 51 -11.80 18.76 -21.47
C ILE A 51 -12.85 18.24 -20.48
N LEU A 52 -14.14 18.31 -20.83
CA LEU A 52 -15.22 17.80 -19.97
C LEU A 52 -15.16 16.28 -19.74
N ARG A 53 -14.54 15.51 -20.63
CA ARG A 53 -14.37 14.05 -20.49
C ARG A 53 -13.15 13.68 -19.64
N ASP A 54 -12.08 14.47 -19.75
CA ASP A 54 -10.77 14.19 -19.13
C ASP A 54 -10.69 14.59 -17.63
N TYR A 55 -11.83 14.77 -16.96
CA TYR A 55 -11.89 15.18 -15.56
C TYR A 55 -12.33 14.02 -14.65
N PRO A 56 -11.61 13.74 -13.54
CA PRO A 56 -10.48 14.49 -12.99
C PRO A 56 -9.14 14.28 -13.75
N ARG A 57 -8.27 15.31 -13.69
CA ARG A 57 -6.91 15.37 -14.28
C ARG A 57 -6.06 14.14 -13.97
N THR A 58 -6.34 13.47 -12.85
CA THR A 58 -5.62 12.30 -12.37
C THR A 58 -6.48 11.06 -12.59
N PHE A 59 -6.69 10.68 -13.86
CA PHE A 59 -7.24 9.38 -14.20
C PHE A 59 -6.47 8.24 -13.48
N HIS A 60 -5.17 8.45 -13.28
CA HIS A 60 -4.22 7.56 -12.58
C HIS A 60 -4.38 7.48 -11.05
N ASN A 61 -5.15 8.37 -10.42
CA ASN A 61 -5.36 8.37 -8.97
C ASN A 61 -6.81 8.07 -8.60
N ASN A 62 -7.58 7.56 -9.57
CA ASN A 62 -8.93 7.10 -9.33
C ASN A 62 -8.88 5.64 -8.90
N SER A 63 -9.20 5.35 -7.63
CA SER A 63 -9.25 3.97 -7.10
C SER A 63 -10.27 3.08 -7.80
N PHE A 64 -11.20 3.66 -8.57
CA PHE A 64 -12.25 2.94 -9.28
C PHE A 64 -11.90 2.61 -10.73
N VAL A 65 -10.78 3.11 -11.26
CA VAL A 65 -10.37 2.85 -12.65
C VAL A 65 -9.05 2.11 -12.65
N ASP A 66 -9.05 0.89 -13.17
CA ASP A 66 -7.83 0.11 -13.34
C ASP A 66 -6.93 0.77 -14.40
N GLU A 67 -5.67 1.01 -14.01
CA GLU A 67 -4.66 1.54 -14.92
C GLU A 67 -4.36 0.54 -16.03
N THR A 68 -4.85 0.80 -17.24
CA THR A 68 -4.59 -0.03 -18.43
C THR A 68 -3.26 0.28 -19.11
N ARG A 69 -2.54 1.31 -18.66
CA ARG A 69 -1.28 1.73 -19.25
C ARG A 69 -0.12 0.84 -18.79
N GLY A 70 0.63 0.34 -19.77
CA GLY A 70 1.90 -0.34 -19.54
C GLY A 70 2.01 -1.66 -20.27
N ARG A 71 3.20 -2.25 -20.24
CA ARG A 71 3.42 -3.62 -20.72
C ARG A 71 2.83 -4.57 -19.70
N LYS A 72 1.99 -5.51 -20.16
CA LYS A 72 1.47 -6.60 -19.30
C LYS A 72 2.62 -7.32 -18.60
N ARG A 73 2.44 -7.61 -17.31
CA ARG A 73 3.42 -8.37 -16.53
C ARG A 73 3.58 -9.77 -17.13
N LYS A 74 4.79 -10.33 -17.07
CA LYS A 74 5.07 -11.69 -17.57
C LYS A 74 4.59 -12.78 -16.61
N LEU A 75 4.56 -12.45 -15.31
CA LEU A 75 4.08 -13.31 -14.23
C LEU A 75 2.83 -12.67 -13.67
N ASP A 76 1.79 -13.49 -13.53
CA ASP A 76 0.55 -13.08 -12.90
C ASP A 76 0.63 -13.26 -11.38
N ASP A 77 -0.31 -12.69 -10.64
CA ASP A 77 -0.36 -12.85 -9.19
C ASP A 77 -0.66 -14.30 -8.77
N GLU A 78 -1.40 -15.05 -9.59
CA GLU A 78 -1.64 -16.49 -9.39
C GLU A 78 -0.35 -17.32 -9.52
N ASP A 79 0.49 -16.97 -10.50
CA ASP A 79 1.79 -17.61 -10.70
C ASP A 79 2.69 -17.40 -9.48
N LEU A 80 2.70 -16.17 -8.94
CA LEU A 80 3.46 -15.84 -7.73
C LEU A 80 2.96 -16.62 -6.51
N ASN A 81 1.64 -16.80 -6.37
CA ASN A 81 1.07 -17.61 -5.28
C ASN A 81 1.52 -19.08 -5.35
N LYS A 82 1.60 -19.66 -6.56
CA LYS A 82 2.08 -21.04 -6.74
C LYS A 82 3.55 -21.18 -6.33
N ILE A 83 4.37 -20.21 -6.71
CA ILE A 83 5.77 -20.15 -6.32
C ILE A 83 5.91 -20.03 -4.80
N GLU A 84 5.14 -19.13 -4.17
CA GLU A 84 5.16 -18.96 -2.71
C GLU A 84 4.75 -20.24 -2.00
N LYS A 85 3.67 -20.88 -2.45
CA LYS A 85 3.20 -22.16 -1.94
C LYS A 85 4.30 -23.23 -1.99
N LEU A 86 5.03 -23.33 -3.11
CA LEU A 86 6.14 -24.27 -3.24
C LEU A 86 7.27 -23.98 -2.23
N ILE A 87 7.63 -22.70 -2.04
CA ILE A 87 8.64 -22.29 -1.06
C ILE A 87 8.21 -22.68 0.36
N TRP A 88 6.92 -22.61 0.66
CA TRP A 88 6.36 -23.03 1.94
C TRP A 88 6.36 -24.54 2.13
N GLU A 89 5.89 -25.29 1.14
CA GLU A 89 5.77 -26.75 1.19
C GLU A 89 7.13 -27.43 1.33
N HIS A 90 8.12 -26.99 0.54
CA HIS A 90 9.46 -27.60 0.53
C HIS A 90 10.45 -26.93 1.49
N GLY A 91 10.04 -25.88 2.20
CA GLY A 91 10.84 -25.20 3.21
C GLY A 91 12.23 -24.77 2.72
N LEU A 92 13.29 -25.35 3.28
CA LEU A 92 14.67 -24.98 2.94
C LEU A 92 15.08 -25.40 1.51
N GLU A 93 14.55 -26.51 1.00
CA GLU A 93 14.84 -26.99 -0.35
C GLU A 93 14.17 -26.10 -1.39
N GLY A 94 12.92 -25.69 -1.11
CA GLY A 94 12.20 -24.67 -1.89
C GLY A 94 13.00 -23.36 -1.99
N LYS A 95 13.65 -22.96 -0.89
CA LYS A 95 14.42 -21.71 -0.78
C LYS A 95 15.78 -21.73 -1.47
N SER A 96 16.37 -22.91 -1.69
CA SER A 96 17.69 -23.06 -2.33
C SER A 96 17.61 -23.21 -3.85
N LEU A 97 16.45 -23.57 -4.39
CA LEU A 97 16.25 -23.79 -5.83
C LEU A 97 16.58 -22.54 -6.67
N PRO A 98 17.20 -22.70 -7.86
CA PRO A 98 17.34 -21.58 -8.79
C PRO A 98 15.98 -21.11 -9.31
N TYR A 99 15.85 -19.84 -9.66
CA TYR A 99 14.56 -19.27 -10.09
C TYR A 99 13.93 -19.95 -11.31
N GLN A 100 14.73 -20.49 -12.25
CA GLN A 100 14.19 -21.28 -13.37
C GLN A 100 13.49 -22.54 -12.87
N TRP A 101 14.15 -23.29 -11.99
CA TRP A 101 13.63 -24.54 -11.45
C TRP A 101 12.40 -24.29 -10.56
N LEU A 102 12.38 -23.18 -9.84
CA LEU A 102 11.22 -22.75 -9.06
C LEU A 102 9.97 -22.61 -9.94
N LEU A 103 10.10 -22.11 -11.17
CA LEU A 103 8.99 -22.02 -12.11
C LEU A 103 8.55 -23.41 -12.57
N THR A 104 9.52 -24.24 -12.97
CA THR A 104 9.26 -25.61 -13.44
C THR A 104 8.54 -26.45 -12.39
N GLU A 105 9.06 -26.48 -11.16
CA GLU A 105 8.47 -27.25 -10.05
C GLU A 105 7.10 -26.69 -9.62
N SER A 106 6.86 -25.38 -9.78
CA SER A 106 5.54 -24.77 -9.51
C SER A 106 4.51 -25.01 -10.63
N GLY A 107 4.89 -25.74 -11.69
CA GLY A 107 4.03 -26.00 -12.85
C GLY A 107 3.83 -24.78 -13.76
N ILE A 108 4.78 -23.84 -13.77
CA ILE A 108 4.74 -22.65 -14.62
C ILE A 108 5.69 -22.86 -15.80
N GLU A 109 5.14 -23.15 -16.97
CA GLU A 109 5.90 -23.39 -18.21
C GLU A 109 6.28 -22.10 -18.97
N LYS A 110 6.17 -20.94 -18.32
CA LYS A 110 6.46 -19.65 -18.96
C LYS A 110 7.96 -19.39 -19.02
N GLU A 111 8.47 -19.06 -20.20
CA GLU A 111 9.85 -18.61 -20.39
C GLU A 111 10.08 -17.20 -19.82
N VAL A 112 10.48 -17.16 -18.55
CA VAL A 112 10.72 -15.91 -17.83
C VAL A 112 12.16 -15.86 -17.35
N ALA A 113 12.86 -14.78 -17.70
CA ALA A 113 14.22 -14.55 -17.23
C ALA A 113 14.28 -14.46 -15.70
N ASN A 114 15.31 -15.07 -15.08
CA ASN A 114 15.54 -15.09 -13.63
C ASN A 114 15.36 -13.74 -12.94
N ARG A 115 15.85 -12.66 -13.56
CA ARG A 115 15.75 -11.30 -13.02
C ARG A 115 14.30 -10.82 -12.84
N THR A 116 13.39 -11.29 -13.69
CA THR A 116 11.96 -10.95 -13.62
C THR A 116 11.31 -11.65 -12.44
N VAL A 117 11.60 -12.94 -12.25
CA VAL A 117 11.13 -13.74 -11.09
C VAL A 117 11.63 -13.13 -9.79
N LEU A 118 12.94 -12.81 -9.73
CA LEU A 118 13.54 -12.12 -8.58
C LEU A 118 12.82 -10.82 -8.26
N ARG A 119 12.60 -9.95 -9.24
CA ARG A 119 11.93 -8.65 -9.03
C ARG A 119 10.50 -8.82 -8.52
N ALA A 120 9.75 -9.76 -9.09
CA ALA A 120 8.38 -10.03 -8.68
C ALA A 120 8.32 -10.56 -7.24
N LEU A 121 9.20 -11.48 -6.87
CA LEU A 121 9.29 -12.01 -5.50
C LEU A 121 9.76 -10.94 -4.49
N VAL A 122 10.71 -10.07 -4.87
CA VAL A 122 11.15 -8.95 -4.03
C VAL A 122 10.03 -7.94 -3.78
N GLN A 123 9.17 -7.68 -4.77
CA GLN A 123 7.98 -6.83 -4.58
C GLN A 123 7.01 -7.44 -3.56
N ARG A 124 6.96 -8.76 -3.44
CA ARG A 124 6.22 -9.48 -2.39
C ARG A 124 6.98 -9.64 -1.07
N GLY A 125 8.20 -9.11 -0.97
CA GLY A 125 8.98 -9.11 0.27
C GLY A 125 9.92 -10.31 0.45
N TRP A 126 10.06 -11.17 -0.55
CA TRP A 126 11.06 -12.24 -0.58
C TRP A 126 12.41 -11.71 -1.06
N LYS A 127 13.46 -11.94 -0.28
CA LYS A 127 14.84 -11.59 -0.64
C LYS A 127 15.69 -12.84 -0.69
N ARG A 128 16.81 -12.81 -1.40
CA ARG A 128 17.86 -13.83 -1.28
C ARG A 128 19.05 -13.25 -0.57
N CYS A 129 19.69 -14.06 0.27
CA CYS A 129 20.98 -13.71 0.83
C CYS A 129 22.01 -13.68 -0.30
N SER A 130 22.78 -12.60 -0.40
CA SER A 130 23.85 -12.48 -1.40
C SER A 130 24.90 -13.60 -1.25
N THR A 131 25.15 -14.04 -0.02
CA THR A 131 26.21 -15.01 0.31
C THR A 131 25.76 -16.46 0.12
N CYS A 132 24.63 -16.85 0.72
CA CYS A 132 24.17 -18.24 0.66
C CYS A 132 23.08 -18.50 -0.38
N GLN A 133 22.61 -17.45 -1.09
CA GLN A 133 21.55 -17.48 -2.11
C GLN A 133 20.22 -18.07 -1.66
N LYS A 134 20.06 -18.42 -0.38
CA LYS A 134 18.80 -18.88 0.21
C LYS A 134 17.83 -17.72 0.30
N SER A 135 16.57 -17.95 -0.06
CA SER A 135 15.53 -16.95 0.13
C SER A 135 15.11 -16.82 1.58
N PHE A 136 14.94 -15.58 2.02
CA PHE A 136 14.42 -15.21 3.32
C PHE A 136 13.38 -14.10 3.15
N VAL A 137 12.49 -14.01 4.12
CA VAL A 137 11.42 -13.03 4.16
C VAL A 137 11.91 -11.78 4.91
N ASN A 138 11.46 -10.58 4.54
CA ASN A 138 11.72 -9.36 5.32
C ASN A 138 11.22 -9.50 6.77
N ALA A 139 11.89 -8.89 7.74
CA ALA A 139 11.54 -8.98 9.16
C ALA A 139 10.06 -8.67 9.46
N LYS A 140 9.52 -7.59 8.89
CA LYS A 140 8.10 -7.22 9.04
C LYS A 140 7.11 -8.27 8.52
N LEU A 141 7.48 -8.96 7.45
CA LEU A 141 6.62 -9.96 6.82
C LEU A 141 6.80 -11.30 7.56
N ALA A 142 7.98 -11.60 8.07
CA ALA A 142 8.20 -12.70 9.00
C ALA A 142 7.41 -12.54 10.31
N GLU A 143 7.33 -11.31 10.85
CA GLU A 143 6.52 -11.00 12.04
C GLU A 143 5.02 -11.23 11.77
N LYS A 144 4.49 -10.69 10.66
CA LYS A 144 3.11 -10.98 10.23
C LYS A 144 2.84 -12.47 10.04
N GLN A 145 3.79 -13.20 9.45
CA GLN A 145 3.68 -14.65 9.29
C GLN A 145 3.66 -15.38 10.64
N CYS A 146 4.44 -14.92 11.62
CA CYS A 146 4.39 -15.44 12.98
C CYS A 146 3.04 -15.15 13.66
N GLU A 147 2.47 -13.97 13.45
CA GLU A 147 1.13 -13.62 13.94
C GLU A 147 0.05 -14.49 13.29
N GLU A 148 0.06 -14.64 11.97
CA GLU A 148 -0.88 -15.50 11.23
C GLU A 148 -0.79 -16.97 11.67
N ALA A 149 0.43 -17.47 11.90
CA ALA A 149 0.66 -18.82 12.40
C ALA A 149 0.15 -19.00 13.85
N ARG A 150 0.29 -17.97 14.71
CA ARG A 150 -0.27 -17.97 16.06
C ARG A 150 -1.79 -18.00 16.02
N ASN A 151 -2.41 -17.11 15.25
CA ASN A 151 -3.86 -17.04 15.09
C ASN A 151 -4.43 -18.37 14.55
N SER A 152 -3.77 -18.95 13.54
CA SER A 152 -4.16 -20.25 12.97
C SER A 152 -4.04 -21.39 13.98
N ALA A 153 -3.10 -21.32 14.92
CA ALA A 153 -2.95 -22.33 15.98
C ALA A 153 -4.05 -22.19 17.05
N GLU A 154 -4.42 -20.96 17.41
CA GLU A 154 -5.50 -20.66 18.36
C GLU A 154 -6.88 -21.12 17.84
N ASP A 155 -7.13 -21.03 16.52
CA ASP A 155 -8.38 -21.44 15.90
C ASP A 155 -8.55 -22.96 15.75
N THR A 156 -7.48 -23.76 15.94
CA THR A 156 -7.56 -25.22 15.80
C THR A 156 -7.78 -25.93 17.15
N PRO A 157 -8.91 -26.63 17.38
CA PRO A 157 -9.06 -27.49 18.55
C PRO A 157 -8.13 -28.71 18.41
N THR A 158 -6.97 -28.65 19.05
CA THR A 158 -5.96 -29.71 18.98
C THR A 158 -6.40 -30.96 19.73
N THR A 159 -6.57 -32.08 19.02
CA THR A 159 -6.15 -33.39 19.55
C THR A 159 -4.85 -33.78 18.82
N PRO A 160 -3.70 -33.82 19.51
CA PRO A 160 -2.44 -34.14 18.86
C PRO A 160 -2.39 -35.63 18.50
N LYS A 161 -2.49 -35.96 17.20
CA LYS A 161 -2.14 -37.30 16.71
C LYS A 161 -0.62 -37.46 16.83
N LYS A 162 -0.18 -38.42 17.65
CA LYS A 162 1.24 -38.82 17.77
C LYS A 162 1.73 -39.41 16.44
N GLY A 163 2.26 -38.54 15.58
CA GLY A 163 3.05 -38.93 14.40
C GLY A 163 4.53 -38.89 14.74
N SER A 164 5.17 -40.05 14.65
CA SER A 164 6.63 -40.24 14.73
C SER A 164 7.35 -39.32 13.74
N SER A 165 8.07 -38.32 14.25
CA SER A 165 9.08 -37.58 13.47
C SER A 165 10.46 -37.94 14.00
N GLY A 166 11.22 -38.68 13.18
CA GLY A 166 12.65 -38.89 13.39
C GLY A 166 13.37 -37.56 13.19
N GLY A 167 13.64 -36.86 14.28
CA GLY A 167 14.40 -35.62 14.27
C GLY A 167 15.87 -35.87 13.90
N ALA A 168 16.22 -35.67 12.63
CA ALA A 168 17.59 -35.47 12.23
C ALA A 168 18.09 -34.16 12.86
N LYS A 169 19.02 -34.26 13.82
CA LYS A 169 19.73 -33.12 14.39
C LYS A 169 20.49 -32.40 13.27
N THR A 170 19.94 -31.31 12.76
CA THR A 170 20.63 -30.48 11.76
C THR A 170 21.57 -29.52 12.47
N LYS A 171 22.87 -29.66 12.16
CA LYS A 171 23.90 -28.67 12.46
C LYS A 171 23.48 -27.32 11.87
N VAL A 172 23.36 -26.33 12.75
CA VAL A 172 23.27 -24.89 12.40
C VAL A 172 24.46 -24.53 11.51
N CYS A 173 24.25 -23.77 10.42
CA CYS A 173 25.37 -23.28 9.61
C CYS A 173 26.25 -22.33 10.44
N GLY A 174 27.46 -22.79 10.74
CA GLY A 174 28.43 -22.12 11.62
C GLY A 174 29.13 -20.85 11.12
N PRO A 175 28.79 -20.23 9.97
CA PRO A 175 29.25 -18.85 9.72
C PRO A 175 28.13 -17.88 9.36
N CYS A 176 26.87 -18.34 9.26
CA CYS A 176 25.72 -17.51 8.94
C CYS A 176 25.18 -16.93 10.25
N GLY A 177 25.95 -16.05 10.90
CA GLY A 177 25.58 -15.41 12.16
C GLY A 177 24.11 -15.01 12.15
N GLY A 178 23.30 -15.82 12.83
CA GLY A 178 21.93 -15.48 13.11
C GLY A 178 22.00 -14.12 13.76
N PHE A 179 21.27 -13.17 13.19
CA PHE A 179 20.97 -11.92 13.86
C PHE A 179 20.25 -12.34 15.15
N GLN A 180 21.00 -12.50 16.24
CA GLN A 180 20.43 -12.44 17.57
C GLN A 180 19.85 -11.04 17.64
N LEU A 181 18.53 -10.95 17.51
CA LEU A 181 17.78 -9.85 18.06
C LEU A 181 18.11 -9.83 19.56
N GLN A 182 19.19 -9.16 19.92
CA GLN A 182 19.18 -8.46 21.19
C GLN A 182 18.08 -7.40 21.02
N PRO A 183 17.10 -7.32 21.94
CA PRO A 183 16.24 -6.16 21.97
C PRO A 183 17.16 -4.93 22.02
N PRO A 184 16.85 -3.83 21.30
CA PRO A 184 17.66 -2.63 21.41
C PRO A 184 17.74 -2.28 22.90
N ALA A 185 18.97 -2.21 23.42
CA ALA A 185 19.19 -1.59 24.72
C ALA A 185 18.55 -0.20 24.62
N GLY A 186 17.52 0.04 25.42
CA GLY A 186 16.87 1.33 25.47
C GLY A 186 17.92 2.37 25.79
N ASP A 187 18.19 3.27 24.82
CA ASP A 187 18.89 4.50 25.12
C ASP A 187 18.04 5.24 26.18
N PRO A 188 18.60 5.59 27.35
CA PRO A 188 17.86 6.37 28.33
C PRO A 188 17.54 7.72 27.71
N ASP A 189 16.24 8.03 27.64
CA ASP A 189 15.69 9.29 27.18
C ASP A 189 16.37 10.46 27.94
N PRO A 190 17.15 11.33 27.29
CA PRO A 190 17.87 12.42 27.97
C PRO A 190 16.95 13.57 28.43
N HIS A 191 15.63 13.37 28.38
CA HIS A 191 14.63 14.36 28.76
C HIS A 191 13.70 13.92 29.89
N ALA A 192 13.90 12.72 30.45
CA ALA A 192 13.15 12.25 31.60
C ALA A 192 13.88 12.61 32.89
N GLU A 193 13.88 13.90 33.27
CA GLU A 193 13.99 14.34 34.68
C GLU A 193 13.86 15.87 34.75
N ARG A 194 12.67 16.33 35.16
CA ARG A 194 12.44 17.56 35.92
C ARG A 194 11.01 17.60 36.46
N ASP A 195 10.71 16.63 37.31
CA ASP A 195 9.70 16.82 38.34
C ASP A 195 10.42 17.43 39.55
N GLU A 196 10.20 18.73 39.79
CA GLU A 196 10.31 19.27 41.15
C GLU A 196 8.98 19.90 41.54
N ALA A 197 8.42 19.30 42.58
CA ALA A 197 7.22 19.66 43.29
C ALA A 197 7.29 21.06 43.90
N VAL A 198 6.20 21.82 43.83
CA VAL A 198 5.86 22.81 44.87
C VAL A 198 4.34 22.89 45.08
N ASN A 199 3.94 22.28 46.21
CA ASN A 199 2.89 22.66 47.17
C ASN A 199 1.42 22.84 46.75
N ASP A 200 0.62 21.89 47.23
CA ASP A 200 -0.73 22.07 47.75
C ASP A 200 -0.81 23.16 48.84
N SER A 201 -1.82 24.03 48.76
CA SER A 201 -2.77 24.30 49.86
C SER A 201 -3.86 25.34 49.49
N PRO A 202 -5.01 25.34 50.20
CA PRO A 202 -6.33 25.57 49.60
C PRO A 202 -7.07 26.84 50.11
N LEU A 203 -8.29 27.02 49.59
CA LEU A 203 -9.43 27.84 50.08
C LEU A 203 -9.38 29.37 49.87
N ALA A 204 -10.32 29.90 49.08
CA ALA A 204 -11.22 31.00 49.49
C ALA A 204 -12.26 31.36 48.40
N SER A 205 -13.50 30.98 48.67
CA SER A 205 -14.76 31.75 48.56
C SER A 205 -14.75 33.15 47.92
N SER A 206 -15.61 33.37 46.92
CA SER A 206 -16.53 34.53 46.71
C SER A 206 -17.04 34.50 45.25
N ALA A 207 -18.33 34.30 44.97
CA ALA A 207 -19.47 35.22 45.11
C ALA A 207 -19.50 36.35 44.05
N LEU A 208 -20.71 36.64 43.54
CA LEU A 208 -21.16 37.64 42.53
C LEU A 208 -21.42 37.01 41.15
N SER A 209 -22.64 36.59 40.79
CA SER A 209 -23.93 37.29 40.65
C SER A 209 -23.98 38.31 39.50
N ASP A 210 -25.05 38.16 38.70
CA ASP A 210 -25.78 39.22 37.95
C ASP A 210 -25.09 39.85 36.72
N GLU A 211 -25.74 40.28 35.65
CA GLU A 211 -27.09 40.15 35.09
C GLU A 211 -27.07 40.86 33.71
N ARG A 212 -27.96 40.42 32.80
CA ARG A 212 -28.69 41.21 31.79
C ARG A 212 -27.96 41.96 30.66
N GLY A 213 -28.59 41.93 29.48
CA GLY A 213 -28.51 43.01 28.51
C GLY A 213 -29.03 42.69 27.12
N ASP A 214 -30.36 42.56 26.98
CA ASP A 214 -31.10 42.78 25.73
C ASP A 214 -30.74 44.15 25.11
N HIS A 215 -30.56 44.18 23.78
CA HIS A 215 -31.10 45.21 22.89
C HIS A 215 -31.13 44.74 21.44
#